data_AF-A0A0B7NSP6-F1
#
_entry.id   AF-A0A0B7NSP6-F1
#
_cell.length_a   1.000
_cell.length_b   1.000
_cell.length_c   1.000
_cell.angle_alpha   90.00
_cell.angle_beta   90.00
_cell.angle_gamma   90.00
#
_symmetry.space_group_name_H-M   'P 1'
#
loop_
_entity.id
_entity.type
_entity.pdbx_description
1 polymer ?
#
loop_
_entity_poly.entity_id
_entity_poly.type
_entity_poly.pdbx_seq_one_letter_code
_entity_poly.pdbx_strand_id
1 'polypeptide(L)'
;MSNHKYVTLKHSGNKIPLVGYGTARIPANETENVVYNAIKAGNRLIDGALLYSNEPEVGRAVRKAIADGIVKREELFGVDFSWRSHPF
;
A
#
# COMPACT_ATOMS: atom_id res chain seq x y z
N MET A 1 18.44 -4.67 19.70
CA MET A 1 18.02 -4.66 18.28
C MET A 1 17.31 -3.34 18.03
N SER A 2 17.88 -2.45 17.24
CA SER A 2 17.32 -1.11 17.04
C SER A 2 16.04 -1.22 16.20
N ASN A 3 14.92 -0.80 16.79
CA ASN A 3 13.56 -0.91 16.28
C ASN A 3 13.29 0.09 15.15
N HIS A 4 14.06 0.01 14.07
CA HIS A 4 13.86 0.85 12.90
C HIS A 4 12.63 0.34 12.16
N LYS A 5 11.57 1.16 12.12
CA LYS A 5 10.33 0.87 11.37
C LYS A 5 10.37 1.42 9.93
N TYR A 6 11.31 2.33 9.65
CA TYR A 6 11.41 3.07 8.39
C TYR A 6 12.88 3.25 7.98
N VAL A 7 13.09 3.44 6.68
CA VAL A 7 14.35 3.90 6.08
C VAL A 7 14.13 5.26 5.45
N THR A 8 15.11 6.17 5.57
CA THR A 8 15.08 7.46 4.87
C THR A 8 15.66 7.30 3.47
N LEU A 9 14.89 7.67 2.46
CA LEU A 9 15.32 7.66 1.07
C LEU A 9 16.37 8.76 0.85
N LYS A 10 17.54 8.38 0.33
CA LYS A 10 18.70 9.30 0.18
C LYS A 10 18.40 10.54 -0.66
N HIS A 11 17.60 10.40 -1.71
CA HIS A 11 17.38 11.50 -2.67
C HIS A 11 16.20 12.41 -2.30
N SER A 12 15.11 11.84 -1.80
CA SER A 12 13.90 12.61 -1.46
C SER A 12 13.79 13.00 0.01
N GLY A 13 14.54 12.34 0.90
CA GLY A 13 14.39 12.50 2.35
C GLY A 13 13.13 11.86 2.92
N ASN A 14 12.28 11.24 2.08
CA ASN A 14 11.05 10.60 2.52
C ASN A 14 11.34 9.33 3.34
N LYS A 15 10.48 9.04 4.31
CA LYS A 15 10.56 7.80 5.10
C LYS A 15 9.72 6.72 4.42
N ILE A 16 10.35 5.61 4.07
CA ILE A 16 9.67 4.41 3.55
C ILE A 16 9.58 3.36 4.65
N PRO A 17 8.42 2.69 4.86
CA PRO A 17 8.33 1.57 5.79
C PRO A 17 9.26 0.43 5.38
N LEU A 18 9.87 -0.23 6.37
CA LEU A 18 10.79 -1.36 6.11
C LEU A 18 10.07 -2.62 5.62
N VAL A 19 8.80 -2.77 5.96
CA VAL A 19 7.95 -3.90 5.56
C VAL A 19 6.79 -3.36 4.73
N GLY A 20 6.58 -3.98 3.57
CA GLY A 20 5.50 -3.69 2.66
C GLY A 20 4.63 -4.90 2.37
N TYR A 21 3.40 -4.62 1.96
CA TYR A 21 2.41 -5.61 1.58
C TYR A 21 2.20 -5.60 0.07
N GLY A 22 2.66 -6.65 -0.61
CA GLY A 22 2.49 -6.82 -2.05
C GLY A 22 1.11 -7.34 -2.42
N THR A 23 0.51 -6.78 -3.48
CA THR A 23 -0.83 -7.16 -3.96
C THR A 23 -0.80 -8.09 -5.17
N ALA A 24 0.38 -8.55 -5.57
CA ALA A 24 0.56 -9.48 -6.69
C ALA A 24 -0.18 -10.81 -6.45
N ARG A 25 -0.85 -11.31 -7.50
CA ARG A 25 -1.57 -12.60 -7.51
C ARG A 25 -2.74 -12.71 -6.52
N ILE A 26 -3.19 -11.60 -5.93
CA ILE A 26 -4.43 -11.58 -5.15
C ILE A 26 -5.61 -11.41 -6.13
N PRO A 27 -6.58 -12.32 -6.13
CA PRO A 27 -7.81 -12.16 -6.93
C PRO A 27 -8.52 -10.84 -6.59
N ALA A 28 -8.97 -10.10 -7.60
CA ALA A 28 -9.58 -8.79 -7.41
C ALA A 28 -10.77 -8.82 -6.41
N ASN A 29 -11.60 -9.86 -6.45
CA ASN A 29 -12.72 -10.04 -5.52
C ASN A 29 -12.29 -10.20 -4.04
N GLU A 30 -11.03 -10.56 -3.77
CA GLU A 30 -10.48 -10.73 -2.44
C GLU A 30 -9.59 -9.55 -2.02
N THR A 31 -9.00 -8.84 -2.99
CA THR A 31 -8.01 -7.77 -2.76
C THR A 31 -8.47 -6.74 -1.76
N GLU A 32 -9.73 -6.30 -1.82
CA GLU A 32 -10.22 -5.26 -0.91
C GLU A 32 -10.13 -5.69 0.56
N ASN A 33 -10.62 -6.90 0.88
CA ASN A 33 -10.61 -7.43 2.24
C ASN A 33 -9.18 -7.72 2.72
N VAL A 34 -8.36 -8.28 1.84
CA VAL A 34 -6.99 -8.68 2.16
C VAL A 34 -6.13 -7.45 2.47
N VAL A 35 -6.20 -6.42 1.64
CA VAL A 35 -5.45 -5.16 1.85
C VAL A 35 -5.95 -4.42 3.09
N TYR A 36 -7.27 -4.36 3.30
CA TYR A 36 -7.84 -3.74 4.50
C TYR A 36 -7.33 -4.42 5.78
N ASN A 37 -7.32 -5.75 5.79
CA ASN A 37 -6.78 -6.53 6.92
C ASN A 37 -5.28 -6.31 7.09
N ALA A 38 -4.51 -6.20 6.00
CA ALA A 38 -3.09 -5.88 6.08
C ALA A 38 -2.84 -4.51 6.73
N ILE A 39 -3.64 -3.49 6.38
CA ILE A 39 -3.57 -2.15 7.00
C ILE A 39 -3.91 -2.23 8.49
N LYS A 40 -4.98 -2.96 8.84
CA LYS A 40 -5.38 -3.19 10.24
C LYS A 40 -4.30 -3.93 11.05
N ALA A 41 -3.56 -4.85 10.42
CA ALA A 41 -2.45 -5.56 11.03
C ALA A 41 -1.17 -4.70 11.20
N GLY A 42 -1.17 -3.45 10.70
CA GLY A 42 -0.06 -2.51 10.88
C GLY A 42 0.79 -2.29 9.63
N ASN A 43 0.44 -2.85 8.47
CA ASN A 43 1.14 -2.53 7.24
C ASN A 43 0.89 -1.08 6.85
N ARG A 44 1.96 -0.40 6.44
CA ARG A 44 1.94 1.01 6.04
C ARG A 44 2.51 1.25 4.65
N LEU A 45 3.12 0.23 4.04
CA LEU A 45 3.51 0.26 2.63
C LEU A 45 2.64 -0.74 1.87
N ILE A 46 1.91 -0.26 0.87
CA ILE A 46 1.13 -1.10 -0.04
C ILE A 46 1.80 -1.05 -1.42
N ASP A 47 2.22 -2.22 -1.89
CA ASP A 47 2.95 -2.40 -3.14
C ASP A 47 2.02 -3.03 -4.19
N GLY A 48 1.74 -2.25 -5.23
CA GLY A 48 0.87 -2.60 -6.34
C GLY A 48 1.56 -2.44 -7.69
N ALA A 49 0.86 -2.91 -8.72
CA ALA A 49 1.24 -2.70 -10.10
C ALA A 49 0.00 -2.80 -10.97
N LEU A 50 -0.07 -1.99 -12.02
CA LEU A 50 -1.12 -2.04 -13.04
C LEU A 50 -1.37 -3.47 -13.58
N LEU A 51 -0.30 -4.25 -13.78
CA LEU A 51 -0.38 -5.63 -14.29
C LEU A 51 -1.22 -6.56 -13.38
N TYR A 52 -1.33 -6.25 -12.09
CA TYR A 52 -2.06 -7.10 -11.14
C TYR A 52 -3.57 -6.98 -11.29
N SER A 53 -4.05 -5.99 -12.06
CA SER A 53 -5.48 -5.81 -12.40
C SER A 53 -6.40 -5.78 -11.18
N ASN A 54 -5.90 -5.25 -10.05
CA ASN A 54 -6.62 -5.18 -8.78
C ASN A 54 -6.46 -3.84 -8.05
N GLU A 55 -5.91 -2.81 -8.70
CA GLU A 55 -5.71 -1.48 -8.12
C GLU A 55 -7.00 -0.78 -7.68
N PRO A 56 -8.14 -0.88 -8.41
CA PRO A 56 -9.40 -0.30 -7.95
C PRO A 56 -9.82 -0.87 -6.58
N GLU A 57 -9.60 -2.16 -6.34
CA GLU A 57 -9.90 -2.87 -5.11
C GLU A 57 -8.95 -2.43 -3.97
N VAL A 58 -7.66 -2.26 -4.28
CA VAL A 58 -6.68 -1.68 -3.34
C VAL A 58 -7.12 -0.28 -2.91
N GLY A 59 -7.54 0.55 -3.87
CA GLY A 59 -8.05 1.90 -3.60
C GLY A 59 -9.30 1.89 -2.71
N ARG A 60 -10.21 0.93 -2.90
CA ARG A 60 -11.39 0.76 -2.02
C ARG A 60 -10.98 0.39 -0.60
N ALA A 61 -10.05 -0.55 -0.44
CA ALA A 61 -9.54 -0.96 0.87
C ALA A 61 -8.89 0.20 1.63
N VAL A 62 -8.07 1.00 0.96
CA VAL A 62 -7.41 2.17 1.55
C VAL A 62 -8.43 3.22 1.97
N ARG A 63 -9.39 3.57 1.09
CA ARG A 63 -10.45 4.53 1.42
C ARG A 63 -11.27 4.06 2.62
N LYS A 64 -11.62 2.78 2.67
CA LYS A 64 -12.33 2.18 3.79
C LYS A 64 -11.53 2.25 5.09
N ALA A 65 -10.24 1.89 5.07
CA ALA A 65 -9.39 1.97 6.25
C ALA A 65 -9.22 3.40 6.79
N ILE A 66 -9.20 4.40 5.90
CA ILE A 66 -9.19 5.82 6.28
C ILE A 66 -10.55 6.24 6.87
N ALA A 67 -11.66 5.85 6.23
CA ALA A 67 -13.01 6.15 6.70
C ALA A 67 -13.30 5.53 8.09
N ASP A 68 -12.81 4.32 8.31
CA ASP A 68 -12.92 3.60 9.60
C ASP A 68 -11.95 4.13 10.67
N GLY A 69 -11.12 5.13 10.34
CA GLY A 69 -10.16 5.75 11.27
C GLY A 69 -8.97 4.87 11.66
N ILE A 70 -8.69 3.80 10.90
CA ILE A 70 -7.59 2.86 11.18
C ILE A 70 -6.23 3.53 10.89
N VAL A 71 -6.18 4.34 9.84
CA VAL A 71 -4.99 5.07 9.38
C VAL A 71 -5.38 6.40 8.74
N LYS A 72 -4.47 7.37 8.78
CA LYS A 72 -4.54 8.57 7.94
C LYS A 72 -3.81 8.36 6.62
N ARG A 73 -4.13 9.17 5.61
CA ARG A 73 -3.51 9.05 4.27
C ARG A 73 -1.99 9.22 4.35
N GLU A 74 -1.51 10.11 5.21
CA GLU A 74 -0.08 10.45 5.35
C GLU A 74 0.73 9.32 6.02
N GLU A 75 0.04 8.37 6.66
CA GLU A 75 0.66 7.19 7.26
C GLU A 75 0.88 6.06 6.25
N LEU A 76 0.29 6.16 5.04
CA LEU A 76 0.39 5.16 3.99
C LEU A 76 1.39 5.56 2.90
N PHE A 77 2.29 4.64 2.60
CA PHE A 77 3.22 4.70 1.49
C PHE A 77 2.72 3.79 0.36
N GLY A 78 2.37 4.35 -0.78
CA GLY A 78 1.99 3.59 -1.97
C GLY A 78 3.20 3.41 -2.88
N VAL A 79 3.46 2.18 -3.31
CA VAL A 79 4.35 1.89 -4.44
C VAL A 79 3.47 1.36 -5.56
N ASP A 80 3.57 1.97 -6.74
CA ASP A 80 2.95 1.46 -7.96
C ASP A 80 4.03 1.30 -9.03
N PHE A 81 4.00 0.13 -9.67
CA PHE A 81 4.76 -0.17 -10.86
C PHE A 81 3.88 -0.06 -12.11
N SER A 82 3.72 1.16 -12.62
CA SER A 82 3.04 1.41 -13.89
C SER A 82 3.91 0.97 -15.09
N TRP A 83 3.44 -0.04 -15.83
CA TRP A 83 4.01 -0.41 -17.13
C TRP A 83 3.53 0.59 -18.19
N ARG A 84 4.31 1.66 -18.40
CA ARG A 84 4.36 2.57 -19.56
C ARG A 84 3.10 2.54 -20.46
N SER A 85 1.93 3.01 -20.00
CA SER A 85 0.76 3.29 -20.86
C SER A 85 -0.36 4.16 -20.26
N HIS A 86 -0.49 4.38 -18.95
CA HIS A 86 -1.65 5.12 -18.41
C HIS A 86 -1.27 6.08 -17.27
N PRO A 87 -1.65 7.37 -17.34
CA PRO A 87 -1.51 8.31 -16.24
C PRO A 87 -2.66 8.14 -15.23
N PHE A 88 -2.35 8.40 -13.96
CA PHE A 88 -3.30 8.55 -12.86
C PHE A 88 -4.26 9.73 -13.09
#